data_AF-A0A942ZES5-F1
#
_entry.id   AF-A0A942ZES5-F1
#
_cell.length_a   1.000
_cell.length_b   1.000
_cell.length_c   1.000
_cell.angle_alpha   90.00
_cell.angle_beta   90.00
_cell.angle_gamma   90.00
#
_symmetry.space_group_name_H-M   'P 1'
#
loop_
_entity.id
_entity.type
_entity.pdbx_description
1 polymer ?
#
loop_
_entity_poly.entity_id
_entity_poly.type
_entity_poly.pdbx_seq_one_letter_code
_entity_poly.pdbx_strand_id
1 'polypeptide(L)'
;MRKELIASLSMLGSLAASGAAAAQTCATPPSCETLGFTKSETDCDGLEALKCPFDQSKLYCPQGGGKDTCETVPGTIVYSDGTISESVIADKIPIGVVAYVKDGIRFAVSLTEVSKTWSSGYEDVSCLNNYRTPSDAATDMNGDSNTMCIVNYENNNVKKYSYPAAEYCHTYSAVSSGKGSSGWYLPAAGELKAMSSNYDTINLGLLKLSKPRLASNYYWSSSESNYNGYDHYAWIVRPSDGNIENGYYKNTSKPVRCVLAF
;
A
#
# COMPACT_ATOMS: atom_id res chain seq x y z
N MET A 1 48.56 25.55 61.64
CA MET A 1 47.52 25.62 62.70
C MET A 1 46.77 24.30 62.65
N ARG A 2 47.09 23.38 63.58
CA ARG A 2 46.22 22.96 64.70
C ARG A 2 44.99 22.18 64.19
N LYS A 3 44.74 20.90 64.49
CA LYS A 3 44.99 20.09 65.70
C LYS A 3 44.63 18.60 65.36
N GLU A 4 45.47 17.61 65.71
CA GLU A 4 45.35 16.64 66.85
C GLU A 4 44.85 15.25 66.36
N LEU A 5 45.65 14.17 66.49
CA LEU A 5 45.74 13.18 67.61
C LEU A 5 44.46 12.31 67.76
N ILE A 6 44.43 11.02 68.11
CA ILE A 6 45.35 9.88 68.35
C ILE A 6 44.41 8.64 68.53
N ALA A 7 44.93 7.42 68.26
CA ALA A 7 44.68 6.07 68.85
C ALA A 7 43.36 5.75 69.61
N SER A 8 42.80 4.54 69.73
CA SER A 8 43.26 3.14 69.61
C SER A 8 42.08 2.20 69.93
N LEU A 9 42.11 0.98 69.36
CA LEU A 9 41.59 -0.33 69.84
C LEU A 9 40.36 -0.44 70.77
N SER A 10 39.39 -1.29 70.38
CA SER A 10 39.02 -2.48 71.18
C SER A 10 38.36 -3.58 70.33
N MET A 11 38.68 -4.83 70.66
CA MET A 11 38.24 -6.10 70.04
C MET A 11 36.84 -6.57 70.49
N LEU A 12 36.36 -7.59 69.78
CA LEU A 12 35.46 -8.70 70.16
C LEU A 12 34.04 -8.67 69.60
N GLY A 13 33.68 -9.76 68.91
CA GLY A 13 32.29 -10.15 68.68
C GLY A 13 32.04 -10.97 67.42
N SER A 14 32.29 -12.27 67.51
CA SER A 14 31.98 -13.34 66.56
C SER A 14 30.60 -13.27 65.91
N LEU A 15 30.44 -13.77 64.68
CA LEU A 15 29.47 -14.83 64.33
C LEU A 15 29.54 -15.13 62.82
N ALA A 16 29.87 -16.38 62.51
CA ALA A 16 29.79 -16.94 61.19
C ALA A 16 28.33 -16.99 60.73
N ALA A 17 28.04 -16.46 59.55
CA ALA A 17 26.93 -16.90 58.73
C ALA A 17 27.43 -16.93 57.29
N SER A 18 28.03 -18.06 56.91
CA SER A 18 28.19 -18.46 55.51
C SER A 18 26.80 -18.65 54.92
N GLY A 19 26.18 -17.55 54.49
CA GLY A 19 25.00 -17.57 53.65
C GLY A 19 25.40 -18.16 52.31
N ALA A 20 24.80 -19.29 51.95
CA ALA A 20 24.91 -19.86 50.62
C ALA A 20 24.51 -18.78 49.61
N ALA A 21 25.46 -18.33 48.79
CA ALA A 21 25.13 -17.56 47.60
C ALA A 21 24.24 -18.46 46.74
N ALA A 22 22.97 -18.10 46.61
CA ALA A 22 22.11 -18.71 45.62
C ALA A 22 22.76 -18.45 44.26
N ALA A 23 23.27 -19.51 43.62
CA ALA A 23 23.71 -19.44 42.24
C ALA A 23 22.49 -19.08 41.42
N GLN A 24 22.35 -17.80 41.09
CA GLN A 24 21.42 -17.35 40.08
C GLN A 24 21.78 -18.12 38.81
N THR A 25 20.85 -18.90 38.28
CA THR A 25 21.03 -19.60 37.01
C THR A 25 21.18 -18.55 35.91
N CYS A 26 22.40 -18.08 35.70
CA CYS A 26 22.75 -17.21 34.59
C CYS A 26 22.63 -18.05 33.31
N ALA A 27 21.50 -17.92 32.62
CA ALA A 27 21.46 -18.32 31.21
C ALA A 27 22.48 -17.46 30.47
N THR A 28 23.36 -18.09 29.70
CA THR A 28 24.29 -17.38 28.85
C THR A 28 23.49 -16.51 27.87
N PRO A 29 23.65 -15.18 27.89
CA PRO A 29 22.94 -14.31 26.95
C PRO A 29 23.36 -14.67 25.51
N PRO A 30 22.45 -14.55 24.53
CA PRO A 30 22.78 -14.79 23.12
C PRO A 30 23.91 -13.86 22.66
N SER A 31 24.76 -14.34 21.74
CA SER A 31 25.87 -13.53 21.23
C SER A 31 25.38 -12.35 20.39
N CYS A 32 26.20 -11.31 20.27
CA CYS A 32 25.90 -10.16 19.40
C CYS A 32 25.66 -10.59 17.94
N GLU A 33 26.39 -11.58 17.41
CA GLU A 33 26.09 -12.12 16.07
C GLU A 33 24.71 -12.78 16.00
N THR A 34 24.31 -13.52 17.05
CA THR A 34 23.00 -14.18 17.12
C THR A 34 21.86 -13.16 17.17
N LEU A 35 22.13 -11.99 17.75
CA LEU A 35 21.21 -10.84 17.80
C LEU A 35 21.28 -9.95 16.54
N GLY A 36 22.13 -10.27 15.55
CA GLY A 36 22.24 -9.55 14.28
C GLY A 36 23.23 -8.38 14.27
N PHE A 37 24.00 -8.17 15.34
CA PHE A 37 25.06 -7.16 15.41
C PHE A 37 26.36 -7.73 14.81
N THR A 38 26.46 -7.71 13.49
CA THR A 38 27.59 -8.30 12.76
C THR A 38 28.48 -7.27 12.08
N LYS A 39 28.25 -5.97 12.33
CA LYS A 39 28.95 -4.85 11.66
C LYS A 39 29.95 -4.18 12.60
N SER A 40 30.94 -3.50 12.03
CA SER A 40 31.89 -2.64 12.75
C SER A 40 31.50 -1.16 12.65
N GLU A 41 32.17 -0.28 13.40
CA GLU A 41 31.93 1.17 13.28
C GLU A 41 32.22 1.66 11.85
N THR A 42 33.25 1.12 11.19
CA THR A 42 33.56 1.44 9.79
C THR A 42 32.50 0.95 8.81
N ASP A 43 31.84 -0.19 9.09
CA ASP A 43 30.76 -0.69 8.24
C ASP A 43 29.48 0.15 8.36
N CYS A 44 29.39 0.99 9.38
CA CYS A 44 28.23 1.80 9.74
C CYS A 44 28.49 3.31 9.67
N ASP A 45 29.60 3.72 9.07
CA ASP A 45 29.98 5.14 8.98
C ASP A 45 28.94 5.92 8.16
N GLY A 46 28.46 7.05 8.71
CA GLY A 46 27.39 7.86 8.12
C GLY A 46 25.97 7.28 8.23
N LEU A 47 25.75 6.20 8.99
CA LEU A 47 24.44 5.57 9.19
C LEU A 47 23.97 5.65 10.64
N GLU A 48 22.65 5.58 10.85
CA GLU A 48 22.10 5.38 12.19
C GLU A 48 22.41 3.94 12.64
N ALA A 49 23.22 3.81 13.70
CA ALA A 49 23.75 2.52 14.13
C ALA A 49 23.47 2.27 15.61
N LEU A 50 23.03 1.05 15.92
CA LEU A 50 22.86 0.54 17.28
C LEU A 50 24.08 -0.29 17.67
N LYS A 51 24.59 -0.04 18.88
CA LYS A 51 25.69 -0.84 19.47
C LYS A 51 25.12 -2.04 20.22
N CYS A 52 25.78 -3.20 20.12
CA CYS A 52 25.37 -4.35 20.90
C CYS A 52 25.57 -4.07 22.41
N PRO A 53 24.59 -4.41 23.28
CA PRO A 53 24.69 -4.14 24.72
C PRO A 53 25.84 -4.85 25.43
N PHE A 54 26.34 -5.96 24.86
CA PHE A 54 27.35 -6.82 25.49
C PHE A 54 28.70 -6.82 24.76
N ASP A 55 28.79 -6.18 23.59
CA ASP A 55 30.04 -5.93 22.86
C ASP A 55 29.90 -4.65 22.01
N GLN A 56 30.46 -3.54 22.49
CA GLN A 56 30.31 -2.24 21.83
C GLN A 56 31.09 -2.12 20.51
N SER A 57 31.94 -3.10 20.17
CA SER A 57 32.62 -3.16 18.87
C SER A 57 31.75 -3.74 17.76
N LYS A 58 30.62 -4.37 18.14
CA LYS A 58 29.65 -4.99 17.23
C LYS A 58 28.42 -4.11 17.12
N LEU A 59 28.14 -3.69 15.90
CA LEU A 59 27.06 -2.79 15.56
C LEU A 59 26.03 -3.49 14.67
N TYR A 60 24.82 -2.97 14.73
CA TYR A 60 23.80 -3.13 13.73
C TYR A 60 23.56 -1.76 13.11
N CYS A 61 23.85 -1.63 11.83
CA CYS A 61 23.33 -0.55 11.00
C CYS A 61 22.54 -1.20 9.87
N PRO A 62 21.41 -0.59 9.45
CA PRO A 62 20.79 -0.94 8.18
C PRO A 62 21.86 -0.81 7.09
N GLN A 63 22.18 -1.88 6.37
CA GLN A 63 23.21 -1.83 5.33
C GLN A 63 22.70 -1.03 4.13
N GLY A 64 22.93 0.28 4.14
CA GLY A 64 22.62 1.13 3.01
C GLY A 64 22.29 2.55 3.41
N GLY A 65 23.22 3.47 3.17
CA GLY A 65 22.91 4.89 2.94
C GLY A 65 22.26 5.11 1.57
N GLY A 66 21.43 4.18 1.12
CA GLY A 66 20.41 4.37 0.10
C GLY A 66 19.10 4.02 0.78
N LYS A 67 18.08 4.89 0.67
CA LYS A 67 16.73 4.69 1.20
C LYS A 67 16.34 3.21 1.37
N ASP A 68 16.57 2.63 2.55
CA ASP A 68 15.90 1.43 3.05
C ASP A 68 14.60 1.84 3.78
N THR A 69 13.96 2.89 3.27
CA THR A 69 12.50 2.85 3.26
C THR A 69 12.17 2.02 2.03
N CYS A 70 11.32 0.99 2.16
CA CYS A 70 10.46 0.62 1.03
C CYS A 70 9.65 1.87 0.71
N GLU A 71 10.23 2.80 -0.05
CA GLU A 71 9.54 3.98 -0.50
C GLU A 71 8.42 3.43 -1.36
N THR A 72 7.20 3.68 -0.90
CA THR A 72 6.03 3.28 -1.66
C THR A 72 6.09 4.12 -2.92
N VAL A 73 6.59 3.55 -4.00
CA VAL A 73 6.71 4.16 -5.31
C VAL A 73 5.97 3.32 -6.34
N PRO A 74 5.48 3.93 -7.42
CA PRO A 74 4.81 3.19 -8.48
C PRO A 74 5.65 2.02 -9.00
N GLY A 75 5.02 0.88 -9.25
CA GLY A 75 5.64 -0.38 -9.69
C GLY A 75 6.11 -1.32 -8.58
N THR A 76 6.13 -0.88 -7.32
CA THR A 76 6.37 -1.78 -6.18
C THR A 76 5.19 -2.71 -5.94
N ILE A 77 5.47 -3.89 -5.38
CA ILE A 77 4.50 -4.95 -5.11
C ILE A 77 3.95 -4.77 -3.70
N VAL A 78 2.62 -4.79 -3.55
CA VAL A 78 1.92 -4.79 -2.27
C VAL A 78 1.54 -6.23 -1.90
N TYR A 79 1.79 -6.62 -0.64
CA TYR A 79 1.48 -7.95 -0.11
C TYR A 79 0.31 -7.93 0.88
N SER A 80 -0.29 -9.10 1.10
CA SER A 80 -1.47 -9.27 1.98
C SER A 80 -1.20 -8.97 3.45
N ASP A 81 0.06 -9.07 3.89
CA ASP A 81 0.52 -8.70 5.24
C ASP A 81 0.77 -7.19 5.42
N GLY A 82 0.53 -6.40 4.38
CA GLY A 82 0.72 -4.96 4.37
C GLY A 82 2.10 -4.49 3.94
N THR A 83 3.08 -5.41 3.79
CA THR A 83 4.41 -5.05 3.31
C THR A 83 4.40 -4.67 1.83
N ILE A 84 5.39 -3.86 1.44
CA ILE A 84 5.59 -3.39 0.07
C ILE A 84 7.05 -3.70 -0.30
N SER A 85 7.33 -4.11 -1.55
CA SER A 85 8.71 -4.36 -2.00
C SER A 85 8.85 -4.19 -3.51
N GLU A 86 10.02 -3.74 -3.97
CA GLU A 86 10.36 -3.73 -5.40
C GLU A 86 10.58 -5.13 -5.97
N SER A 87 10.92 -6.10 -5.13
CA SER A 87 11.23 -7.47 -5.52
C SER A 87 10.14 -8.44 -5.09
N VAL A 88 10.06 -9.58 -5.79
CA VAL A 88 9.21 -10.68 -5.39
C VAL A 88 9.81 -11.34 -4.16
N ILE A 89 9.06 -11.39 -3.06
CA ILE A 89 9.46 -12.03 -1.82
C ILE A 89 8.85 -13.43 -1.80
N ALA A 90 9.68 -14.45 -1.64
CA ALA A 90 9.22 -15.82 -1.47
C ALA A 90 8.26 -15.94 -0.28
N ASP A 91 7.28 -16.84 -0.38
CA ASP A 91 6.31 -17.15 0.67
C ASP A 91 5.37 -16.00 1.10
N LYS A 92 5.38 -14.86 0.40
CA LYS A 92 4.39 -13.80 0.56
C LYS A 92 3.37 -13.78 -0.58
N ILE A 93 2.16 -13.34 -0.27
CA ILE A 93 1.05 -13.26 -1.24
C ILE A 93 0.94 -11.84 -1.79
N PRO A 94 1.33 -11.59 -3.05
CA PRO A 94 1.14 -10.29 -3.67
C PRO A 94 -0.34 -10.06 -3.95
N ILE A 95 -0.83 -8.86 -3.66
CA ILE A 95 -2.23 -8.46 -3.86
C ILE A 95 -2.41 -7.41 -4.94
N GLY A 96 -1.35 -6.65 -5.25
CA GLY A 96 -1.42 -5.55 -6.21
C GLY A 96 -0.05 -4.93 -6.48
N VAL A 97 -0.04 -3.99 -7.42
CA VAL A 97 1.14 -3.18 -7.77
C VAL A 97 0.80 -1.73 -7.53
N VAL A 98 1.65 -1.00 -6.81
CA VAL A 98 1.47 0.43 -6.54
C VAL A 98 1.40 1.18 -7.86
N ALA A 99 0.35 1.96 -8.07
CA ALA A 99 0.06 2.61 -9.34
C ALA A 99 0.29 4.12 -9.29
N TYR A 100 0.07 4.71 -8.12
CA TYR A 100 0.20 6.14 -7.94
C TYR A 100 0.57 6.46 -6.51
N VAL A 101 1.45 7.44 -6.33
CA VAL A 101 1.86 8.00 -5.04
C VAL A 101 2.20 9.47 -5.26
N LYS A 102 1.36 10.37 -4.74
CA LYS A 102 1.60 11.82 -4.79
C LYS A 102 0.69 12.55 -3.80
N ASP A 103 1.19 13.59 -3.15
CA ASP A 103 0.39 14.50 -2.32
C ASP A 103 -0.48 13.79 -1.27
N GLY A 104 0.04 12.72 -0.66
CA GLY A 104 -0.66 11.90 0.34
C GLY A 104 -1.66 10.89 -0.24
N ILE A 105 -1.89 10.89 -1.55
CA ILE A 105 -2.73 9.90 -2.25
C ILE A 105 -1.83 8.74 -2.70
N ARG A 106 -2.24 7.52 -2.36
CA ARG A 106 -1.61 6.31 -2.91
C ARG A 106 -2.62 5.19 -3.10
N PHE A 107 -2.46 4.44 -4.19
CA PHE A 107 -3.27 3.27 -4.48
C PHE A 107 -2.51 2.24 -5.33
N ALA A 108 -2.96 0.99 -5.25
CA ALA A 108 -2.44 -0.12 -6.03
C ALA A 108 -3.49 -0.65 -7.02
N VAL A 109 -3.04 -1.13 -8.18
CA VAL A 109 -3.88 -1.86 -9.14
C VAL A 109 -3.94 -3.34 -8.80
N SER A 110 -5.10 -3.93 -9.06
CA SER A 110 -5.35 -5.36 -8.98
C SER A 110 -4.50 -6.16 -9.97
N LEU A 111 -4.18 -7.40 -9.60
CA LEU A 111 -3.34 -8.29 -10.42
C LEU A 111 -4.07 -8.91 -11.62
N THR A 112 -5.40 -8.74 -11.70
CA THR A 112 -6.24 -9.31 -12.75
C THR A 112 -6.92 -8.23 -13.59
N GLU A 113 -7.14 -8.51 -14.87
CA GLU A 113 -7.99 -7.70 -15.74
C GLU A 113 -9.27 -8.45 -16.06
N VAL A 114 -10.38 -7.73 -16.14
CA VAL A 114 -11.63 -8.28 -16.69
C VAL A 114 -12.22 -7.31 -17.70
N SER A 115 -13.17 -7.79 -18.50
CA SER A 115 -14.00 -6.94 -19.35
C SER A 115 -15.43 -6.95 -18.83
N LYS A 116 -16.01 -5.77 -18.61
CA LYS A 116 -17.36 -5.58 -18.07
C LYS A 116 -18.04 -4.39 -18.75
N THR A 117 -19.37 -4.38 -18.70
CA THR A 117 -20.15 -3.17 -18.99
C THR A 117 -20.14 -2.25 -17.77
N TRP A 118 -20.33 -0.94 -18.00
CA TRP A 118 -20.47 0.03 -16.93
C TRP A 118 -21.85 -0.07 -16.27
N SER A 119 -22.90 -0.15 -17.09
CA SER A 119 -24.29 -0.40 -16.67
C SER A 119 -25.02 -1.26 -17.71
N SER A 120 -26.07 -1.97 -17.30
CA SER A 120 -27.00 -2.62 -18.23
C SER A 120 -28.00 -1.65 -18.89
N GLY A 121 -28.04 -0.39 -18.46
CA GLY A 121 -28.95 0.64 -18.97
C GLY A 121 -28.29 2.02 -19.11
N TYR A 122 -29.12 3.04 -19.34
CA TYR A 122 -28.70 4.41 -19.66
C TYR A 122 -29.23 5.46 -18.68
N GLU A 123 -29.35 5.08 -17.41
CA GLU A 123 -29.85 5.95 -16.36
C GLU A 123 -28.74 6.82 -15.76
N ASP A 124 -29.11 8.05 -15.43
CA ASP A 124 -28.32 8.98 -14.63
C ASP A 124 -28.17 8.49 -13.19
N VAL A 125 -26.94 8.22 -12.77
CA VAL A 125 -26.62 7.83 -11.40
C VAL A 125 -26.52 9.10 -10.57
N SER A 126 -27.66 9.65 -10.16
CA SER A 126 -27.81 10.99 -9.56
C SER A 126 -26.98 11.28 -8.29
N CYS A 127 -26.35 10.28 -7.66
CA CYS A 127 -25.36 10.49 -6.59
C CYS A 127 -23.93 10.77 -7.10
N LEU A 128 -23.68 10.68 -8.40
CA LEU A 128 -22.43 11.04 -9.05
C LEU A 128 -22.46 12.48 -9.57
N ASN A 129 -21.27 13.08 -9.70
CA ASN A 129 -21.13 14.30 -10.45
C ASN A 129 -21.07 14.01 -11.95
N ASN A 130 -21.86 14.75 -12.72
CA ASN A 130 -21.93 14.63 -14.16
C ASN A 130 -20.90 15.53 -14.86
N TYR A 131 -19.72 14.97 -15.13
CA TYR A 131 -18.66 15.70 -15.83
C TYR A 131 -18.99 15.85 -17.32
N ARG A 132 -18.88 17.08 -17.84
CA ARG A 132 -19.22 17.41 -19.23
C ARG A 132 -18.03 17.36 -20.18
N THR A 133 -16.83 17.56 -19.67
CA THR A 133 -15.60 17.59 -20.48
C THR A 133 -14.57 16.58 -19.98
N PRO A 134 -13.67 16.09 -20.88
CA PRO A 134 -12.54 15.26 -20.47
C PRO A 134 -11.66 15.94 -19.41
N SER A 135 -11.52 17.27 -19.46
CA SER A 135 -10.72 18.04 -18.50
C SER A 135 -11.33 18.03 -17.11
N ASP A 136 -12.65 18.14 -16.98
CA ASP A 136 -13.31 18.10 -15.67
C ASP A 136 -13.27 16.67 -15.10
N ALA A 137 -13.56 15.66 -15.93
CA ALA A 137 -13.48 14.26 -15.53
C ALA A 137 -12.07 13.87 -15.06
N ALA A 138 -11.02 14.44 -15.67
CA ALA A 138 -9.63 14.24 -15.26
C ALA A 138 -9.32 14.70 -13.83
N THR A 139 -10.19 15.50 -13.20
CA THR A 139 -10.02 15.97 -11.82
C THR A 139 -10.70 15.05 -10.80
N ASP A 140 -11.51 14.10 -11.26
CA ASP A 140 -12.23 13.18 -10.38
C ASP A 140 -11.28 12.12 -9.81
N MET A 141 -11.00 12.25 -8.51
CA MET A 141 -10.16 11.34 -7.73
C MET A 141 -10.97 10.54 -6.70
N ASN A 142 -12.29 10.40 -6.90
CA ASN A 142 -13.21 9.85 -5.90
C ASN A 142 -13.70 8.44 -6.25
N GLY A 143 -12.85 7.58 -6.83
CA GLY A 143 -13.27 6.27 -7.34
C GLY A 143 -13.97 5.39 -6.31
N ASP A 144 -13.53 5.45 -5.05
CA ASP A 144 -14.13 4.69 -3.94
C ASP A 144 -15.57 5.15 -3.67
N SER A 145 -15.75 6.44 -3.38
CA SER A 145 -17.08 7.04 -3.18
C SER A 145 -18.00 6.86 -4.38
N ASN A 146 -17.48 7.03 -5.59
CA ASN A 146 -18.22 6.82 -6.84
C ASN A 146 -18.68 5.36 -6.97
N THR A 147 -17.78 4.40 -6.74
CA THR A 147 -18.11 2.97 -6.78
C THR A 147 -19.19 2.64 -5.75
N MET A 148 -19.06 3.14 -4.53
CA MET A 148 -20.06 2.97 -3.47
C MET A 148 -21.41 3.57 -3.82
N CYS A 149 -21.44 4.74 -4.47
CA CYS A 149 -22.66 5.33 -5.00
C CYS A 149 -23.29 4.41 -6.07
N ILE A 150 -22.51 3.97 -7.05
CA ILE A 150 -23.00 3.14 -8.17
C ILE A 150 -23.57 1.79 -7.69
N VAL A 151 -22.86 1.06 -6.83
CA VAL A 151 -23.29 -0.30 -6.41
C VAL A 151 -24.58 -0.28 -5.59
N ASN A 152 -24.80 0.80 -4.84
CA ASN A 152 -25.97 1.02 -4.00
C ASN A 152 -27.04 1.90 -4.68
N TYR A 153 -26.85 2.25 -5.96
CA TYR A 153 -27.76 3.17 -6.63
C TYR A 153 -29.13 2.52 -6.85
N GLU A 154 -30.16 3.19 -6.36
CA GLU A 154 -31.56 2.87 -6.55
C GLU A 154 -32.31 4.13 -6.96
N ASN A 155 -33.20 4.01 -7.94
CA ASN A 155 -34.07 5.12 -8.34
C ASN A 155 -35.49 4.81 -7.89
N ASN A 156 -36.06 5.70 -7.07
CA ASN A 156 -37.33 5.49 -6.39
C ASN A 156 -37.36 4.17 -5.58
N ASN A 157 -36.26 3.84 -4.89
CA ASN A 157 -36.07 2.59 -4.13
C ASN A 157 -36.16 1.31 -4.97
N VAL A 158 -35.82 1.39 -6.26
CA VAL A 158 -35.78 0.25 -7.17
C VAL A 158 -34.42 0.19 -7.86
N LYS A 159 -33.71 -0.94 -7.69
CA LYS A 159 -32.51 -1.26 -8.48
C LYS A 159 -32.92 -1.73 -9.88
N LYS A 160 -32.98 -0.79 -10.83
CA LYS A 160 -33.44 -1.03 -12.20
C LYS A 160 -32.40 -1.72 -13.09
N TYR A 161 -31.12 -1.40 -12.87
CA TYR A 161 -30.01 -1.87 -13.69
C TYR A 161 -28.90 -2.48 -12.82
N SER A 162 -28.11 -3.36 -13.43
CA SER A 162 -26.84 -3.82 -12.88
C SER A 162 -25.71 -2.88 -13.27
N TYR A 163 -24.65 -2.84 -12.47
CA TYR A 163 -23.44 -2.05 -12.73
C TYR A 163 -22.17 -2.93 -12.70
N PRO A 164 -21.96 -3.80 -13.70
CA PRO A 164 -21.03 -4.92 -13.55
C PRO A 164 -19.57 -4.55 -13.31
N ALA A 165 -19.10 -3.41 -13.85
CA ALA A 165 -17.73 -2.94 -13.60
C ALA A 165 -17.53 -2.52 -12.13
N ALA A 166 -18.44 -1.70 -11.59
CA ALA A 166 -18.38 -1.22 -10.21
C ALA A 166 -18.64 -2.36 -9.21
N GLU A 167 -19.65 -3.20 -9.46
CA GLU A 167 -19.98 -4.37 -8.63
C GLU A 167 -18.83 -5.38 -8.59
N TYR A 168 -18.16 -5.62 -9.72
CA TYR A 168 -16.97 -6.47 -9.77
C TYR A 168 -15.87 -5.92 -8.86
N CYS A 169 -15.54 -4.63 -8.97
CA CYS A 169 -14.47 -4.08 -8.15
C CYS A 169 -14.83 -3.99 -6.67
N HIS A 170 -16.06 -3.64 -6.33
CA HIS A 170 -16.53 -3.58 -4.95
C HIS A 170 -16.46 -4.93 -4.23
N THR A 171 -16.73 -6.03 -4.95
CA THR A 171 -16.68 -7.40 -4.42
C THR A 171 -15.36 -8.11 -4.69
N TYR A 172 -14.43 -7.47 -5.40
CA TYR A 172 -13.13 -8.06 -5.72
C TYR A 172 -12.32 -8.26 -4.44
N SER A 173 -11.64 -9.40 -4.38
CA SER A 173 -10.82 -9.80 -3.25
C SER A 173 -9.59 -10.53 -3.77
N ALA A 174 -8.39 -10.04 -3.40
CA ALA A 174 -7.14 -10.68 -3.79
C ALA A 174 -6.79 -11.85 -2.86
N VAL A 175 -7.30 -11.84 -1.63
CA VAL A 175 -7.05 -12.80 -0.54
C VAL A 175 -8.27 -12.89 0.38
N SER A 176 -8.50 -14.03 1.04
CA SER A 176 -9.66 -14.21 1.93
C SER A 176 -9.63 -13.38 3.21
N SER A 177 -8.47 -12.85 3.61
CA SER A 177 -8.29 -12.09 4.85
C SER A 177 -7.04 -11.20 4.77
N GLY A 178 -6.99 -10.14 5.58
CA GLY A 178 -5.87 -9.20 5.61
C GLY A 178 -5.97 -8.11 4.55
N LYS A 179 -4.85 -7.46 4.21
CA LYS A 179 -4.85 -6.38 3.23
C LYS A 179 -5.25 -6.91 1.85
N GLY A 180 -6.12 -6.19 1.16
CA GLY A 180 -6.63 -6.60 -0.15
C GLY A 180 -7.74 -7.65 -0.12
N SER A 181 -8.27 -7.99 1.06
CA SER A 181 -9.48 -8.82 1.17
C SER A 181 -10.77 -8.08 0.86
N SER A 182 -10.76 -6.75 0.99
CA SER A 182 -11.87 -5.83 0.68
C SER A 182 -11.32 -4.43 0.36
N GLY A 183 -12.20 -3.48 0.06
CA GLY A 183 -11.86 -2.07 -0.16
C GLY A 183 -11.39 -1.74 -1.59
N TRP A 184 -11.58 -2.69 -2.51
CA TRP A 184 -11.31 -2.46 -3.92
C TRP A 184 -12.46 -1.69 -4.56
N TYR A 185 -12.13 -0.81 -5.51
CA TYR A 185 -13.11 0.02 -6.21
C TYR A 185 -12.74 0.22 -7.68
N LEU A 186 -13.73 0.61 -8.48
CA LEU A 186 -13.52 1.02 -9.86
C LEU A 186 -12.91 2.44 -9.82
N PRO A 187 -11.70 2.67 -10.36
CA PRO A 187 -11.06 3.97 -10.26
C PRO A 187 -11.86 5.05 -11.01
N ALA A 188 -11.84 6.27 -10.49
CA ALA A 188 -12.34 7.45 -11.18
C ALA A 188 -11.45 7.82 -12.38
N ALA A 189 -11.94 8.69 -13.26
CA ALA A 189 -11.24 9.08 -14.48
C ALA A 189 -9.90 9.78 -14.18
N GLY A 190 -9.84 10.61 -13.13
CA GLY A 190 -8.60 11.22 -12.68
C GLY A 190 -7.59 10.20 -12.15
N GLU A 191 -8.04 9.19 -11.41
CA GLU A 191 -7.16 8.12 -10.90
C GLU A 191 -6.53 7.30 -12.03
N LEU A 192 -7.34 6.88 -13.01
CA LEU A 192 -6.82 6.19 -14.20
C LEU A 192 -5.86 7.06 -15.00
N LYS A 193 -6.15 8.36 -15.13
CA LYS A 193 -5.25 9.30 -15.80
C LYS A 193 -3.94 9.46 -15.04
N ALA A 194 -3.98 9.53 -13.72
CA ALA A 194 -2.81 9.67 -12.86
C ALA A 194 -1.83 8.49 -13.01
N MET A 195 -2.34 7.30 -13.35
CA MET A 195 -1.52 6.12 -13.64
C MET A 195 -0.65 6.28 -14.89
N SER A 196 -0.98 7.17 -15.83
CA SER A 196 -0.26 7.25 -17.11
C SER A 196 1.19 7.70 -16.99
N SER A 197 1.48 8.53 -15.98
CA SER A 197 2.86 8.93 -15.67
C SER A 197 3.72 7.76 -15.19
N ASN A 198 3.10 6.64 -14.77
CA ASN A 198 3.75 5.47 -14.21
C ASN A 198 3.47 4.19 -15.00
N TYR A 199 2.87 4.29 -16.20
CA TYR A 199 2.33 3.15 -16.94
C TYR A 199 3.35 2.02 -17.14
N ASP A 200 4.56 2.37 -17.58
CA ASP A 200 5.63 1.40 -17.81
C ASP A 200 6.08 0.73 -16.50
N THR A 201 6.27 1.52 -15.44
CA THR A 201 6.70 1.00 -14.13
C THR A 201 5.65 0.09 -13.50
N ILE A 202 4.36 0.41 -13.65
CA ILE A 202 3.25 -0.46 -13.23
C ILE A 202 3.31 -1.78 -14.00
N ASN A 203 3.46 -1.72 -15.33
CA ASN A 203 3.53 -2.90 -16.17
C ASN A 203 4.77 -3.76 -15.89
N LEU A 204 5.89 -3.15 -15.53
CA LEU A 204 7.08 -3.87 -15.04
C LEU A 204 6.79 -4.59 -13.72
N GLY A 205 6.10 -3.94 -12.77
CA GLY A 205 5.67 -4.58 -11.52
C GLY A 205 4.74 -5.76 -11.76
N LEU A 206 3.76 -5.62 -12.66
CA LEU A 206 2.87 -6.71 -13.05
C LEU A 206 3.64 -7.86 -13.74
N LEU A 207 4.61 -7.52 -14.58
CA LEU A 207 5.46 -8.50 -15.28
C LEU A 207 6.32 -9.32 -14.30
N LYS A 208 6.89 -8.69 -13.26
CA LYS A 208 7.64 -9.39 -12.19
C LYS A 208 6.78 -10.49 -11.52
N LEU A 209 5.48 -10.26 -11.42
CA LEU A 209 4.50 -11.19 -10.86
C LEU A 209 3.89 -12.15 -11.89
N SER A 210 4.35 -12.12 -13.14
CA SER A 210 3.76 -12.85 -14.27
C SER A 210 2.25 -12.60 -14.43
N LYS A 211 1.82 -11.36 -14.20
CA LYS A 211 0.41 -10.95 -14.29
C LYS A 211 0.11 -10.20 -15.60
N PRO A 212 -1.15 -10.20 -16.06
CA PRO A 212 -1.54 -9.43 -17.23
C PRO A 212 -1.24 -7.94 -17.03
N ARG A 213 -0.41 -7.40 -17.94
CA ARG A 213 -0.14 -5.97 -18.07
C ARG A 213 -1.43 -5.18 -18.31
N LEU A 214 -1.42 -3.90 -17.97
CA LEU A 214 -2.41 -2.94 -18.46
C LEU A 214 -2.26 -2.84 -19.98
N ALA A 215 -3.28 -3.21 -20.73
CA ALA A 215 -3.35 -3.02 -22.16
C ALA A 215 -3.28 -1.51 -22.52
N SER A 216 -2.73 -1.20 -23.69
CA SER A 216 -2.86 0.14 -24.29
C SER A 216 -4.26 0.27 -24.91
N ASN A 217 -5.27 0.30 -24.04
CA ASN A 217 -6.68 0.38 -24.39
C ASN A 217 -7.41 1.27 -23.39
N TYR A 218 -8.67 1.61 -23.69
CA TYR A 218 -9.52 2.40 -22.81
C TYR A 218 -10.18 1.53 -21.74
N TYR A 219 -10.09 1.97 -20.50
CA TYR A 219 -10.65 1.31 -19.32
C TYR A 219 -11.87 2.09 -18.82
N TRP A 220 -12.84 1.36 -18.28
CA TRP A 220 -13.94 1.99 -17.55
C TRP A 220 -13.42 2.72 -16.32
N SER A 221 -13.86 3.97 -16.14
CA SER A 221 -13.80 4.65 -14.86
C SER A 221 -15.15 4.62 -14.16
N SER A 222 -15.18 4.98 -12.88
CA SER A 222 -16.42 5.21 -12.13
C SER A 222 -17.05 6.58 -12.39
N SER A 223 -16.42 7.44 -13.20
CA SER A 223 -16.89 8.81 -13.44
C SER A 223 -17.96 8.81 -14.52
N GLU A 224 -19.12 9.37 -14.21
CA GLU A 224 -20.23 9.49 -15.14
C GLU A 224 -20.05 10.68 -16.10
N SER A 225 -20.59 10.53 -17.30
CA SER A 225 -20.49 11.52 -18.36
C SER A 225 -21.88 11.98 -18.77
N ASN A 226 -22.07 13.30 -18.74
CA ASN A 226 -23.20 13.97 -19.39
C ASN A 226 -22.72 14.61 -20.70
N TYR A 227 -21.88 13.89 -21.46
CA TYR A 227 -21.38 14.37 -22.74
C TYR A 227 -22.55 14.62 -23.70
N ASN A 228 -22.58 15.81 -24.31
CA ASN A 228 -23.69 16.30 -25.16
C ASN A 228 -25.08 16.32 -24.49
N GLY A 229 -25.16 16.31 -23.16
CA GLY A 229 -26.46 16.40 -22.46
C GLY A 229 -27.20 15.07 -22.30
N TYR A 230 -26.55 13.93 -22.56
CA TYR A 230 -27.17 12.60 -22.46
C TYR A 230 -26.54 11.78 -21.32
N ASP A 231 -27.37 11.04 -20.59
CA ASP A 231 -26.96 10.22 -19.43
C ASP A 231 -26.58 8.79 -19.83
N HIS A 232 -26.32 8.57 -21.12
CA HIS A 232 -26.03 7.25 -21.68
C HIS A 232 -24.54 6.88 -21.55
N TYR A 233 -23.72 7.81 -21.06
CA TYR A 233 -22.27 7.77 -21.18
C TYR A 233 -21.57 7.71 -19.82
N ALA A 234 -20.43 7.03 -19.80
CA ALA A 234 -19.46 7.12 -18.72
C ALA A 234 -18.07 7.38 -19.32
N TRP A 235 -17.15 7.88 -18.50
CA TRP A 235 -15.80 8.20 -18.97
C TRP A 235 -14.95 6.92 -19.09
N ILE A 236 -14.16 6.88 -20.16
CA ILE A 236 -13.13 5.87 -20.33
C ILE A 236 -11.77 6.55 -20.47
N VAL A 237 -10.76 5.93 -19.89
CA VAL A 237 -9.41 6.49 -19.84
C VAL A 237 -8.43 5.44 -20.34
N ARG A 238 -7.46 5.85 -21.15
CA ARG A 238 -6.37 4.99 -21.61
C ARG A 238 -5.15 5.20 -20.72
N PRO A 239 -4.78 4.24 -19.85
CA PRO A 239 -3.66 4.42 -18.93
C PRO A 239 -2.31 4.57 -19.62
N SER A 240 -2.15 4.17 -20.89
CA SER A 240 -0.84 4.28 -21.57
C SER A 240 -0.43 5.71 -21.91
N ASP A 241 -1.39 6.64 -22.04
CA ASP A 241 -1.13 8.03 -22.40
C ASP A 241 -2.00 9.05 -21.63
N GLY A 242 -2.93 8.56 -20.80
CA GLY A 242 -3.86 9.40 -20.04
C GLY A 242 -4.95 10.04 -20.88
N ASN A 243 -5.14 9.58 -22.13
CA ASN A 243 -6.22 10.07 -22.98
C ASN A 243 -7.59 9.69 -22.38
N ILE A 244 -8.47 10.67 -22.27
CA ILE A 244 -9.86 10.50 -21.85
C ILE A 244 -10.73 10.70 -23.08
N GLU A 245 -11.46 9.66 -23.48
CA GLU A 245 -12.34 9.70 -24.65
C GLU A 245 -13.65 10.41 -24.31
N ASN A 246 -14.23 11.15 -25.26
CA ASN A 246 -15.57 11.71 -25.13
C ASN A 246 -16.56 10.58 -24.81
N GLY A 247 -17.33 10.75 -23.74
CA GLY A 247 -18.11 9.71 -23.04
C GLY A 247 -18.58 8.51 -23.89
N TYR A 248 -18.47 7.31 -23.32
CA TYR A 248 -18.71 6.05 -24.03
C TYR A 248 -19.96 5.34 -23.52
N TYR A 249 -20.66 4.62 -24.40
CA TYR A 249 -21.93 3.97 -24.07
C TYR A 249 -21.79 2.96 -22.93
N LYS A 250 -22.57 3.16 -21.85
CA LYS A 250 -22.47 2.38 -20.60
C LYS A 250 -22.66 0.87 -20.77
N ASN A 251 -23.43 0.44 -21.77
CA ASN A 251 -23.73 -0.97 -22.03
C ASN A 251 -22.67 -1.71 -22.87
N THR A 252 -21.57 -1.05 -23.19
CA THR A 252 -20.47 -1.67 -23.94
C THR A 252 -19.43 -2.25 -22.99
N SER A 253 -18.81 -3.36 -23.42
CA SER A 253 -17.78 -4.01 -22.62
C SER A 253 -16.43 -3.32 -22.81
N LYS A 254 -15.77 -2.95 -21.71
CA LYS A 254 -14.40 -2.41 -21.70
C LYS A 254 -13.56 -3.09 -20.61
N PRO A 255 -12.22 -3.06 -20.75
CA PRO A 255 -11.31 -3.40 -19.67
C PRO A 255 -11.63 -2.69 -18.35
N VAL A 256 -11.50 -3.44 -17.26
CA VAL A 256 -11.65 -2.98 -15.88
C VAL A 256 -10.43 -3.43 -15.10
N ARG A 257 -9.85 -2.49 -14.35
CA ARG A 257 -8.78 -2.74 -13.40
C ARG A 257 -9.13 -2.07 -12.08
N CYS A 258 -9.43 -2.86 -11.07
CA CYS A 258 -9.78 -2.35 -9.75
C CYS A 258 -8.56 -1.78 -9.06
N VAL A 259 -8.77 -0.79 -8.20
CA VAL A 259 -7.74 -0.15 -7.39
C VAL A 259 -8.06 -0.29 -5.90
N LEU A 260 -7.01 -0.21 -5.06
CA LEU A 260 -7.09 -0.24 -3.61
C LEU A 260 -6.27 0.92 -3.04
N ALA A 261 -6.92 1.85 -2.36
CA ALA A 261 -6.24 2.89 -1.58
C ALA A 261 -5.75 2.32 -0.24
N PHE A 262 -4.64 2.85 0.30
CA PHE A 262 -4.07 2.37 1.58
C PHE A 262 -3.10 3.36 2.19
#